data_AF-A0A450Z3C6-F1
#
_entry.id   AF-A0A450Z3C6-F1
#
_cell.length_a   1.000
_cell.length_b   1.000
_cell.length_c   1.000
_cell.angle_alpha   90.00
_cell.angle_beta   90.00
_cell.angle_gamma   90.00
#
_symmetry.space_group_name_H-M   'P 1'
#
loop_
_entity.id
_entity.type
_entity.pdbx_description
1 polymer ?
#
loop_
_entity_poly.entity_id
_entity_poly.type
_entity_poly.pdbx_seq_one_letter_code
_entity_poly.pdbx_strand_id
1 'polypeptide(L)' 'SVRYFRLPRLLEQLRIGHGDGSYPRLMAQLAKCEILILDDWGIQKILGFPQIVWVMWF' A
#
# COMPACT_ATOMS: atom_id res chain seq x y z
N SER A 1 13.50 -16.67 1.44
CA SER A 1 13.34 -15.60 2.44
C SER A 1 11.94 -14.99 2.35
N VAL A 2 11.31 -14.67 3.50
CA VAL A 2 9.95 -14.10 3.57
C VAL A 2 10.05 -12.61 3.91
N ARG A 3 9.35 -11.74 3.17
CA ARG A 3 9.26 -10.31 3.48
C ARG A 3 7.82 -9.84 3.56
N TYR A 4 7.59 -8.95 4.51
CA TYR A 4 6.32 -8.28 4.73
C TYR A 4 6.45 -6.79 4.39
N PHE A 5 5.53 -6.28 3.57
CA PHE A 5 5.45 -4.86 3.23
C PHE A 5 4.02 -4.34 3.38
N ARG A 6 3.91 -3.14 3.94
CA ARG A 6 2.69 -2.32 3.88
C ARG A 6 2.62 -1.69 2.49
N LEU A 7 1.54 -1.90 1.75
CA LEU A 7 1.42 -1.42 0.36
C LEU A 7 1.71 0.09 0.21
N PRO A 8 1.19 1.01 1.07
CA PRO A 8 1.47 2.43 0.92
C PRO A 8 2.96 2.79 1.05
N ARG A 9 3.68 2.08 1.93
CA ARG A 9 5.12 2.31 2.12
C ARG A 9 5.94 1.78 0.95
N LEU A 10 5.56 0.61 0.42
CA LEU A 10 6.22 0.05 -0.75
C LEU A 10 6.03 0.94 -1.97
N LEU A 11 4.80 1.44 -2.21
CA LEU A 11 4.50 2.36 -3.32
C LEU A 11 5.31 3.66 -3.22
N GLU A 12 5.47 4.21 -2.02
CA GLU A 12 6.31 5.40 -1.81
C GLU A 12 7.78 5.13 -2.12
N GLN A 13 8.32 3.99 -1.68
CA GLN A 13 9.69 3.59 -2.02
C GLN A 13 9.89 3.40 -3.53
N LEU A 14 8.88 2.86 -4.22
CA LEU A 14 8.90 2.72 -5.67
C LEU A 14 8.87 4.08 -6.37
N ARG A 15 8.06 5.01 -5.86
CA ARG A 15 7.97 6.39 -6.37
C ARG A 15 9.29 7.14 -6.23
N ILE A 16 9.92 7.07 -5.07
CA ILE A 16 11.25 7.67 -4.82
C ILE A 16 12.30 6.99 -5.70
N GLY A 17 12.28 5.65 -5.75
CA GLY A 17 13.21 4.85 -6.53
C GLY A 17 13.18 5.14 -8.03
N HIS A 18 12.01 5.52 -8.55
CA HIS A 18 11.86 5.97 -9.93
C HIS A 18 12.51 7.33 -10.19
N GLY A 19 12.54 8.22 -9.18
CA GLY A 19 13.16 9.54 -9.30
C GLY A 19 14.67 9.56 -9.08
N ASP A 20 15.20 8.64 -8.25
CA ASP A 20 16.64 8.57 -7.93
C ASP A 20 17.41 7.48 -8.70
N GLY A 21 16.72 6.64 -9.46
CA GLY A 21 17.30 5.54 -10.24
C GLY A 21 17.56 4.25 -9.46
N SER A 22 17.19 4.17 -8.18
CA SER A 22 17.33 2.98 -7.35
C SER A 22 16.23 1.92 -7.57
N TYR A 23 15.21 2.25 -8.37
CA TYR A 23 14.10 1.35 -8.72
C TYR A 23 14.54 -0.07 -9.16
N PRO A 24 15.50 -0.25 -10.08
CA PRO A 24 15.90 -1.60 -10.53
C PRO A 24 16.52 -2.42 -9.40
N ARG A 25 17.22 -1.76 -8.47
CA ARG A 25 17.84 -2.41 -7.32
C ARG A 25 16.78 -2.90 -6.32
N LEU A 26 15.74 -2.09 -6.09
CA LEU A 26 14.61 -2.46 -5.24
C LEU A 26 13.84 -3.64 -5.87
N MET A 27 13.56 -3.59 -7.17
CA MET A 27 12.95 -4.69 -7.91
C MET A 27 13.76 -5.99 -7.82
N ALA A 28 15.07 -5.92 -8.00
CA ALA A 28 15.94 -7.09 -7.90
C ALA A 28 15.95 -7.71 -6.50
N GLN A 29 15.73 -6.92 -5.45
CA GLN A 29 15.60 -7.44 -4.07
C GLN A 29 14.25 -8.09 -3.83
N LEU A 30 13.17 -7.51 -4.36
CA LEU A 30 11.82 -8.07 -4.27
C LEU A 30 11.70 -9.38 -5.06
N ALA A 31 12.30 -9.45 -6.25
CA ALA A 31 12.31 -10.65 -7.10
C ALA A 31 13.04 -11.84 -6.47
N LYS A 32 13.97 -11.59 -5.53
CA LYS A 32 14.66 -12.63 -4.76
C LYS A 32 13.88 -13.12 -3.54
N CYS A 33 12.73 -12.50 -3.23
CA CYS A 33 11.89 -12.95 -2.14
C CYS A 33 11.08 -14.16 -2.61
N GLU A 34 11.15 -15.26 -1.86
CA GLU A 34 10.34 -16.45 -2.13
C GLU A 34 8.88 -16.21 -1.77
N ILE A 35 8.64 -15.43 -0.71
CA ILE A 35 7.30 -15.07 -0.25
C ILE A 35 7.29 -13.57 0.05
N LEU A 36 6.40 -12.85 -0.63
CA LEU A 36 6.16 -11.43 -0.46
C LEU A 36 4.72 -11.23 0.05
N ILE A 37 4.58 -10.80 1.30
CA ILE A 37 3.28 -10.50 1.92
C ILE A 37 3.05 -9.00 1.79
N LEU A 38 1.94 -8.63 1.15
CA LEU A 38 1.50 -7.24 0.98
C LEU A 38 0.25 -6.99 1.81
N ASP A 39 0.37 -6.10 2.79
CA ASP A 39 -0.73 -5.68 3.66
C ASP A 39 -1.28 -4.30 3.26
N ASP A 40 -2.47 -3.93 3.75
CA ASP A 40 -3.18 -2.69 3.42
C ASP A 40 -3.47 -2.48 1.91
N TRP A 41 -3.78 -3.55 1.17
CA TRP A 41 -4.01 -3.55 -0.29
C TRP A 41 -5.28 -2.80 -0.77
N GLY A 42 -5.81 -1.88 0.01
CA GLY A 42 -7.10 -1.24 -0.29
C GLY A 42 -7.81 -0.69 0.94
N ILE A 43 -7.15 -0.57 2.09
CA ILE A 43 -7.71 0.15 3.25
C ILE A 43 -7.51 1.65 3.05
N GLN A 44 -7.91 2.17 1.88
CA GLN A 44 -8.38 3.54 1.84
C GLN A 44 -9.81 3.52 2.37
N LYS A 45 -9.99 4.25 3.47
CA LYS A 45 -11.24 4.54 4.18
C LYS A 45 -12.46 4.27 3.30
N ILE A 46 -13.12 3.12 3.51
CA ILE A 46 -14.49 2.90 3.04
C ILE A 46 -15.26 4.13 3.50
N LEU A 47 -15.84 4.85 2.53
CA LEU A 47 -16.43 6.17 2.68
C LEU A 47 -17.02 6.36 4.08
N GLY A 48 -16.59 7.41 4.76
CA GLY A 48 -17.26 7.89 5.96
C GLY A 48 -18.66 8.36 5.59
N PHE A 49 -19.58 7.41 5.40
CA PHE A 49 -21.00 7.69 5.40
C PHE A 49 -21.34 8.15 6.81
N PRO A 50 -21.78 9.39 7.01
CA PRO A 50 -22.32 9.80 8.29
C PRO A 50 -23.54 8.91 8.57
N GLN A 51 -23.44 8.07 9.59
CA GLN A 51 -24.50 7.16 10.08
C GLN A 51 -25.75 7.90 10.57
N ILE A 52 -25.83 9.22 10.38
CA ILE A 52 -26.74 10.12 11.11
C ILE A 52 -27.71 10.88 10.19
N VAL A 53 -27.59 10.78 8.86
CA VAL A 53 -28.52 11.51 7.96
C VAL A 53 -29.91 10.87 7.90
N TRP A 54 -30.05 9.60 8.28
CA TRP A 54 -31.31 8.86 8.19
C TRP A 54 -32.24 9.04 9.40
N VAL A 55 -31.74 9.60 10.52
CA VAL A 55 -32.54 9.82 11.74
C VAL A 55 -33.10 11.24 11.82
N MET A 56 -32.69 12.15 10.93
CA MET A 56 -33.08 13.57 10.97
C MET A 56 -34.20 13.93 9.96
N TRP A 57 -34.97 12.94 9.54
CA TRP A 57 -36.17 13.10 8.71
C TRP A 57 -37.37 12.31 9.29
N PHE A 58 -37.54 12.39 10.61
CA PHE A 58 -38.82 12.20 11.29
C PHE A 58 -39.14 13.46 12.09
#